data_AF-K2EQP4-F1
#
_entry.id   AF-K2EQP4-F1
#
_cell.length_a   1.000
_cell.length_b   1.000
_cell.length_c   1.000
_cell.angle_alpha   90.00
_cell.angle_beta   90.00
_cell.angle_gamma   90.00
#
_symmetry.space_group_name_H-M   'P 1'
#
loop_
_entity.id
_entity.type
_entity.pdbx_description
1 polymer ?
#
loop_
_entity_poly.entity_id
_entity_poly.type
_entity_poly.pdbx_seq_one_letter_code
_entity_poly.pdbx_strand_id
1 'polypeptide(L)'
;METIKNIFKSFYDSHIDDFKQHQEKEKIAELERIKKEEMARQVETISRDYEVVFVHGISVGYSPESNSLLQTQGVGFETKVKLAISLEPTISASTLRRGISRDATWSSSGLVIGKGRVETANINDANTKAVGIYRRKNPEIESRNNIIDNIKYSVMAPEGRMGSSYNEFVVSNPRFVGMYLEDGWDESGLPLRTEDFFKTAEELNLPTYFSRDGEFFELSLNEETGEVEIGGKIDRAAIVEKVCEFNQEEKEQIFKETLEKGMPFDLERILPEAQLVSARATGIRQYMELRGAALAGKNNGIEMTFENFDAYIYPESIRADECGNSRECFVGDTVRLLKEVIFPNGKIIRYFENDGKIYKQEREDYKKKHAIYNESFMLVSADEKYTDSIRFSDWEGYNLKYKLGIILSNSPTPDEYMGVISIVIEKIEKEIKENINFPKNNQKLLEAINFYLYGIAETAGQFGDTETQKKSLELTKKLKNEEKYREIVNRRLDDKGRFKFTKKDLE
;
A
#
# COMPACT_ATOMS: atom_id res chain seq x y z
N MET A 1 15.88 -65.46 43.32
CA MET A 1 15.66 -63.99 43.20
C MET A 1 16.45 -63.38 42.05
N GLU A 2 17.74 -63.66 41.90
CA GLU A 2 18.56 -63.07 40.82
C GLU A 2 18.09 -63.44 39.40
N THR A 3 17.72 -64.71 39.18
CA THR A 3 17.15 -65.17 37.90
C THR A 3 15.86 -64.42 37.53
N ILE A 4 15.00 -64.15 38.52
CA ILE A 4 13.75 -63.41 38.31
C ILE A 4 14.06 -61.95 37.94
N LYS A 5 15.01 -61.30 38.62
CA LYS A 5 15.47 -59.94 38.26
C LYS A 5 15.99 -59.87 36.82
N ASN A 6 16.78 -60.85 36.40
CA ASN A 6 17.33 -60.91 35.04
C ASN A 6 16.24 -61.09 33.98
N ILE A 7 15.22 -61.92 34.26
CA ILE A 7 14.07 -62.09 33.36
C ILE A 7 13.27 -60.79 33.24
N PHE A 8 12.95 -60.13 34.36
CA PHE A 8 12.21 -58.86 34.34
C PHE A 8 13.00 -57.75 33.65
N LYS A 9 14.32 -57.67 33.89
CA LYS A 9 15.18 -56.71 33.22
C LYS A 9 15.23 -56.94 31.71
N SER A 10 15.45 -58.18 31.27
CA SER A 10 15.45 -58.53 29.84
C SER A 10 14.09 -58.25 29.16
N PHE A 11 12.98 -58.51 29.85
CA PHE A 11 11.64 -58.19 29.36
C PHE A 11 11.44 -56.68 29.23
N TYR A 12 11.82 -55.92 30.26
CA TYR A 12 11.68 -54.46 30.29
C TYR A 12 12.56 -53.78 29.24
N ASP A 13 13.82 -54.20 29.10
CA ASP A 13 14.76 -53.67 28.11
C ASP A 13 14.23 -53.94 26.67
N SER A 14 13.72 -55.15 26.39
CA SER A 14 13.11 -55.47 25.09
C SER A 14 11.87 -54.62 24.78
N HIS A 15 11.00 -54.38 25.77
CA HIS A 15 9.80 -53.56 25.57
C HIS A 15 10.11 -52.08 25.40
N ILE A 16 11.16 -51.58 26.06
CA ILE A 16 11.65 -50.21 25.86
C ILE A 16 12.21 -50.04 24.44
N ASP A 17 12.97 -51.01 23.95
CA ASP A 17 13.53 -50.94 22.61
C ASP A 17 12.45 -51.02 21.53
N ASP A 18 11.46 -51.91 21.70
CA ASP A 18 10.28 -51.98 20.81
C ASP A 18 9.48 -50.67 20.82
N PHE A 19 9.27 -50.06 22.00
CA PHE A 19 8.59 -48.78 22.14
C PHE A 19 9.35 -47.64 21.46
N LYS A 20 10.68 -47.56 21.64
CA LYS A 20 11.53 -46.57 20.96
C LYS A 20 11.49 -46.73 19.44
N GLN A 21 11.59 -47.97 18.95
CA GLN A 21 11.49 -48.27 17.52
C GLN A 21 10.12 -47.90 16.94
N HIS A 22 9.05 -48.10 17.70
CA HIS A 22 7.70 -47.69 17.29
C HIS A 22 7.58 -46.16 17.21
N GLN A 23 8.03 -45.42 18.23
CA GLN A 23 8.05 -43.95 18.21
C GLN A 23 8.88 -43.40 17.05
N GLU A 24 10.03 -44.03 16.74
CA GLU A 24 10.87 -43.63 15.62
C GLU A 24 10.16 -43.87 14.27
N LYS A 25 9.48 -45.01 14.09
CA LYS A 25 8.68 -45.29 12.90
C LYS A 25 7.53 -44.30 12.73
N GLU A 26 6.80 -43.97 13.80
CA GLU A 26 5.72 -42.97 13.76
C GLU A 26 6.27 -41.59 13.38
N LYS A 27 7.42 -41.18 13.94
CA LYS A 27 8.07 -39.92 13.60
C LYS A 27 8.52 -39.87 12.13
N ILE A 28 9.09 -40.96 11.61
CA ILE A 28 9.49 -41.03 10.19
C ILE A 28 8.25 -40.94 9.28
N ALA A 29 7.20 -41.71 9.57
CA ALA A 29 5.96 -41.67 8.80
C ALA A 29 5.32 -40.28 8.80
N GLU A 30 5.33 -39.58 9.95
CA GLU A 30 4.83 -38.22 10.06
C GLU A 30 5.67 -37.22 9.25
N LEU A 31 7.01 -37.34 9.28
CA LEU A 31 7.89 -36.50 8.47
C LEU A 31 7.69 -36.74 6.96
N GLU A 32 7.50 -37.99 6.54
CA GLU A 32 7.17 -38.32 5.16
C GLU A 32 5.81 -37.76 4.74
N ARG A 33 4.81 -37.82 5.62
CA ARG A 33 3.49 -37.22 5.41
C ARG A 33 3.59 -35.70 5.23
N ILE A 34 4.32 -35.01 6.11
CA ILE A 34 4.55 -33.56 6.04
C ILE A 34 5.31 -33.20 4.75
N LYS A 35 6.36 -33.94 4.39
CA LYS A 35 7.10 -33.71 3.13
C LYS A 35 6.19 -33.87 1.91
N LYS A 36 5.35 -34.89 1.88
CA LYS A 36 4.42 -35.13 0.77
C LYS A 36 3.36 -34.03 0.68
N GLU A 37 2.82 -33.60 1.81
CA GLU A 37 1.89 -32.46 1.86
C GLU A 37 2.57 -31.19 1.38
N GLU A 38 3.78 -30.90 1.83
CA GLU A 38 4.53 -29.71 1.45
C GLU A 38 4.88 -29.71 -0.05
N MET A 39 5.26 -30.86 -0.62
CA MET A 39 5.50 -31.00 -2.06
C MET A 39 4.22 -30.80 -2.87
N ALA A 40 3.07 -31.30 -2.40
CA ALA A 40 1.77 -31.14 -3.05
C ALA A 40 1.25 -29.69 -3.02
N ARG A 41 1.84 -28.84 -2.17
CA ARG A 41 1.50 -27.42 -2.06
C ARG A 41 2.43 -26.51 -2.87
N GLN A 42 3.48 -27.04 -3.48
CA GLN A 42 4.39 -26.24 -4.31
C GLN A 42 3.73 -25.88 -5.64
N VAL A 43 3.86 -24.62 -6.05
CA VAL A 43 3.31 -24.11 -7.32
C VAL A 43 3.78 -24.94 -8.50
N GLU A 44 5.06 -25.33 -8.55
CA GLU A 44 5.62 -26.11 -9.64
C GLU A 44 5.03 -27.53 -9.72
N THR A 45 4.77 -28.16 -8.57
CA THR A 45 4.14 -29.49 -8.51
C THR A 45 2.71 -29.41 -9.01
N ILE A 46 1.93 -28.45 -8.51
CA ILE A 46 0.53 -28.24 -8.88
C ILE A 46 0.42 -27.92 -10.38
N SER A 47 1.29 -27.03 -10.88
CA SER A 47 1.30 -26.62 -12.29
C SER A 47 1.53 -27.81 -13.22
N ARG A 48 2.44 -28.72 -12.86
CA ARG A 48 2.71 -29.94 -13.62
C ARG A 48 1.60 -30.97 -13.49
N ASP A 49 1.16 -31.27 -12.27
CA ASP A 49 0.21 -32.36 -12.01
C ASP A 49 -1.19 -32.06 -12.57
N TYR A 50 -1.57 -30.78 -12.64
CA TYR A 50 -2.86 -30.34 -13.15
C TYR A 50 -2.79 -29.65 -14.50
N GLU A 51 -1.60 -29.57 -15.10
CA GLU A 51 -1.33 -28.81 -16.33
C GLU A 51 -1.92 -27.40 -16.27
N VAL A 52 -1.49 -26.59 -15.31
CA VAL A 52 -1.95 -25.19 -15.14
C VAL A 52 -0.77 -24.24 -15.03
N VAL A 53 -1.03 -22.94 -15.23
CA VAL A 53 -0.06 -21.87 -14.99
C VAL A 53 -0.62 -20.95 -13.92
N PHE A 54 0.16 -20.65 -12.89
CA PHE A 54 -0.21 -19.67 -11.88
C PHE A 54 0.11 -18.25 -12.36
N VAL A 55 -0.85 -17.35 -12.20
CA VAL A 55 -0.71 -15.95 -12.55
C VAL A 55 -1.17 -15.05 -11.42
N HIS A 56 -0.47 -13.93 -11.23
CA HIS A 56 -0.92 -12.82 -10.39
C HIS A 56 -1.31 -11.65 -11.29
N GLY A 57 -2.60 -11.38 -11.39
CA GLY A 57 -3.14 -10.27 -12.16
C GLY A 57 -2.80 -8.92 -11.53
N ILE A 58 -2.21 -8.03 -12.32
CA ILE A 58 -1.84 -6.67 -11.95
C ILE A 58 -2.61 -5.70 -12.85
N SER A 59 -3.46 -4.86 -12.26
CA SER A 59 -4.19 -3.81 -12.99
C SER A 59 -3.35 -2.54 -13.17
N VAL A 60 -3.55 -1.87 -14.31
CA VAL A 60 -2.88 -0.63 -14.70
C VAL A 60 -3.52 0.55 -13.98
N GLY A 61 -2.95 0.91 -12.82
CA GLY A 61 -3.37 2.11 -12.07
C GLY A 61 -4.40 1.88 -10.96
N TYR A 62 -4.95 0.66 -10.80
CA TYR A 62 -5.83 0.32 -9.68
C TYR A 62 -5.22 -0.72 -8.73
N SER A 63 -5.31 -0.45 -7.43
CA SER A 63 -5.06 -1.43 -6.37
C SER A 63 -6.28 -1.46 -5.44
N PRO A 64 -6.85 -2.63 -5.12
CA PRO A 64 -8.01 -2.71 -4.25
C PRO A 64 -7.65 -2.29 -2.81
N GLU A 65 -8.28 -1.21 -2.33
CA GLU A 65 -8.07 -0.61 -0.99
C GLU A 65 -8.07 -1.64 0.13
N SER A 66 -9.09 -2.49 0.14
CA SER A 66 -9.27 -3.45 1.22
C SER A 66 -8.29 -4.62 1.17
N ASN A 67 -7.65 -4.88 0.03
CA ASN A 67 -6.99 -6.15 -0.24
C ASN A 67 -5.48 -6.05 -0.51
N SER A 68 -4.96 -4.83 -0.74
CA SER A 68 -3.55 -4.53 -0.98
C SER A 68 -2.94 -3.71 0.17
N LEU A 69 -1.61 -3.68 0.31
CA LEU A 69 -0.89 -2.71 1.14
C LEU A 69 -0.57 -1.40 0.39
N LEU A 70 -0.73 -1.43 -0.93
CA LEU A 70 -0.46 -0.31 -1.81
C LEU A 70 -1.55 0.75 -1.69
N GLN A 71 -1.22 1.97 -2.09
CA GLN A 71 -2.21 3.02 -2.30
C GLN A 71 -3.20 2.60 -3.39
N THR A 72 -4.47 2.94 -3.21
CA THR A 72 -5.58 2.57 -4.11
C THR A 72 -5.33 2.97 -5.56
N GLN A 73 -4.85 4.19 -5.71
CA GLN A 73 -4.75 4.88 -6.98
C GLN A 73 -3.30 5.25 -7.20
N GLY A 74 -2.92 5.23 -8.47
CA GLY A 74 -1.69 5.86 -8.91
C GLY A 74 -0.42 5.05 -8.77
N VAL A 75 -0.48 3.90 -8.08
CA VAL A 75 0.60 2.93 -8.16
C VAL A 75 0.53 2.29 -9.55
N GLY A 76 1.53 2.60 -10.38
CA GLY A 76 1.63 2.12 -11.76
C GLY A 76 1.93 0.62 -11.86
N PHE A 77 1.74 0.06 -13.05
CA PHE A 77 2.03 -1.34 -13.34
C PHE A 77 3.51 -1.68 -13.07
N GLU A 78 4.44 -0.88 -13.61
CA GLU A 78 5.90 -1.01 -13.38
C GLU A 78 6.23 -1.11 -11.89
N THR A 79 5.72 -0.19 -11.08
CA THR A 79 5.92 -0.16 -9.63
C THR A 79 5.43 -1.44 -8.97
N LYS A 80 4.25 -1.95 -9.34
CA LYS A 80 3.71 -3.19 -8.76
C LYS A 80 4.57 -4.40 -9.10
N VAL A 81 5.03 -4.51 -10.35
CA VAL A 81 5.93 -5.58 -10.79
C VAL A 81 7.25 -5.53 -10.01
N LYS A 82 7.88 -4.35 -9.94
CA LYS A 82 9.14 -4.14 -9.20
C LYS A 82 9.00 -4.47 -7.71
N LEU A 83 7.88 -4.10 -7.08
CA LEU A 83 7.59 -4.47 -5.69
C LEU A 83 7.37 -5.97 -5.51
N ALA A 84 6.66 -6.62 -6.43
CA ALA A 84 6.44 -8.07 -6.36
C ALA A 84 7.77 -8.84 -6.42
N ILE A 85 8.68 -8.46 -7.32
CA ILE A 85 9.98 -9.10 -7.50
C ILE A 85 10.92 -8.82 -6.31
N SER A 86 11.00 -7.56 -5.86
CA SER A 86 11.92 -7.17 -4.80
C SER A 86 11.50 -7.62 -3.40
N LEU A 87 10.19 -7.70 -3.14
CA LEU A 87 9.67 -8.09 -1.82
C LEU A 87 9.26 -9.55 -1.73
N GLU A 88 8.94 -10.19 -2.86
CA GLU A 88 8.38 -11.55 -2.93
C GLU A 88 7.23 -11.74 -1.94
N PRO A 89 6.20 -10.86 -1.97
CA PRO A 89 5.16 -10.86 -0.95
C PRO A 89 4.27 -12.10 -1.08
N THR A 90 3.54 -12.41 -0.02
CA THR A 90 2.44 -13.37 -0.10
C THR A 90 1.30 -12.75 -0.92
N ILE A 91 1.07 -13.28 -2.12
CA ILE A 91 0.15 -12.74 -3.12
C ILE A 91 -1.07 -13.64 -3.33
N SER A 92 -2.16 -13.05 -3.79
CA SER A 92 -3.28 -13.80 -4.37
C SER A 92 -2.95 -14.13 -5.84
N ALA A 93 -3.31 -15.31 -6.30
CA ALA A 93 -3.04 -15.79 -7.65
C ALA A 93 -4.24 -16.56 -8.19
N SER A 94 -4.33 -16.66 -9.50
CA SER A 94 -5.30 -17.50 -10.21
C SER A 94 -4.54 -18.54 -11.04
N THR A 95 -5.24 -19.56 -11.50
CA THR A 95 -4.65 -20.57 -12.40
C THR A 95 -5.30 -20.53 -13.77
N LEU A 96 -4.49 -20.51 -14.81
CA LEU A 96 -4.92 -20.64 -16.19
C LEU A 96 -4.71 -22.09 -16.67
N ARG A 97 -5.75 -22.67 -17.29
CA ARG A 97 -5.68 -24.00 -17.92
C ARG A 97 -6.35 -23.96 -19.29
N ARG A 98 -6.05 -24.91 -20.16
CA ARG A 98 -6.65 -24.97 -21.50
C ARG A 98 -8.17 -24.93 -21.44
N GLY A 99 -8.76 -24.04 -22.24
CA GLY A 99 -10.20 -23.85 -22.33
C GLY A 99 -10.81 -23.10 -21.15
N ILE A 100 -9.99 -22.54 -20.25
CA ILE A 100 -10.44 -21.51 -19.32
C ILE A 100 -10.49 -20.18 -20.05
N SER A 101 -11.60 -19.46 -19.88
CA SER A 101 -11.81 -18.11 -20.38
C SER A 101 -11.01 -17.10 -19.55
N ARG A 102 -10.87 -15.91 -20.12
CA ARG A 102 -10.24 -14.78 -19.46
C ARG A 102 -10.89 -14.38 -18.13
N ASP A 103 -12.17 -14.67 -17.94
CA ASP A 103 -12.89 -14.27 -16.73
C ASP A 103 -12.32 -14.96 -15.48
N ALA A 104 -11.43 -15.95 -15.65
CA ALA A 104 -10.69 -16.62 -14.59
C ALA A 104 -9.48 -15.85 -14.06
N THR A 105 -9.17 -14.65 -14.56
CA THR A 105 -8.13 -13.78 -14.02
C THR A 105 -8.69 -12.42 -13.59
N TRP A 106 -8.15 -11.87 -12.51
CA TRP A 106 -8.48 -10.52 -12.03
C TRP A 106 -8.04 -9.41 -13.01
N SER A 107 -7.00 -9.65 -13.80
CA SER A 107 -6.44 -8.68 -14.73
C SER A 107 -5.87 -9.38 -15.95
N SER A 108 -6.00 -8.75 -17.11
CA SER A 108 -5.43 -9.23 -18.38
C SER A 108 -3.92 -9.04 -18.48
N SER A 109 -3.26 -8.50 -17.46
CA SER A 109 -1.81 -8.40 -17.42
C SER A 109 -1.29 -8.72 -16.03
N GLY A 110 -0.06 -9.19 -15.92
CA GLY A 110 0.56 -9.42 -14.62
C GLY A 110 1.81 -10.28 -14.66
N LEU A 111 2.02 -11.06 -13.60
CA LEU A 111 3.19 -11.91 -13.43
C LEU A 111 2.82 -13.39 -13.50
N VAL A 112 3.69 -14.18 -14.13
CA VAL A 112 3.60 -15.64 -14.12
C VAL A 112 4.45 -16.19 -12.97
N ILE A 113 3.86 -17.07 -12.16
CA ILE A 113 4.48 -17.64 -10.96
C ILE A 113 4.95 -19.06 -11.28
N GLY A 114 6.25 -19.32 -11.12
CA GLY A 114 6.85 -20.65 -11.33
C GLY A 114 7.14 -21.43 -10.06
N LYS A 115 7.42 -20.74 -8.95
CA LYS A 115 7.63 -21.38 -7.64
C LYS A 115 6.89 -20.62 -6.54
N GLY A 116 6.74 -21.27 -5.40
CA GLY A 116 6.11 -20.73 -4.21
C GLY A 116 5.24 -21.78 -3.56
N ARG A 117 4.67 -21.42 -2.42
CA ARG A 117 3.88 -22.35 -1.61
C ARG A 117 2.43 -21.88 -1.52
N VAL A 118 1.50 -22.75 -1.88
CA VAL A 118 0.06 -22.49 -1.74
C VAL A 118 -0.34 -22.58 -0.27
N GLU A 119 -0.67 -21.44 0.32
CA GLU A 119 -1.19 -21.30 1.67
C GLU A 119 -2.66 -21.70 1.76
N THR A 120 -3.46 -21.22 0.81
CA THR A 120 -4.90 -21.42 0.75
C THR A 120 -5.35 -21.49 -0.72
N ALA A 121 -6.44 -22.20 -0.99
CA ALA A 121 -7.00 -22.36 -2.33
C ALA A 121 -8.53 -22.30 -2.23
N ASN A 122 -9.14 -21.45 -3.04
CA ASN A 122 -10.58 -21.24 -3.09
C ASN A 122 -11.05 -21.27 -4.55
N ILE A 123 -12.21 -21.88 -4.76
CA ILE A 123 -12.84 -21.97 -6.09
C ILE A 123 -13.27 -20.61 -6.65
N ASN A 124 -13.44 -19.63 -5.77
CA ASN A 124 -13.91 -18.29 -6.06
C ASN A 124 -12.98 -17.29 -5.35
N ASP A 125 -13.14 -16.00 -5.63
CA ASP A 125 -12.58 -14.92 -4.82
C ASP A 125 -12.92 -15.10 -3.34
N ALA A 126 -11.90 -15.27 -2.51
CA ALA A 126 -12.01 -15.40 -1.05
C ALA A 126 -11.79 -14.07 -0.33
N ASN A 127 -11.72 -12.96 -1.08
CA ASN A 127 -11.59 -11.60 -0.58
C ASN A 127 -10.43 -11.48 0.43
N THR A 128 -9.30 -12.10 0.09
CA THR A 128 -8.15 -12.12 0.99
C THR A 128 -7.53 -10.73 1.10
N LYS A 129 -7.11 -10.36 2.31
CA LYS A 129 -6.60 -9.02 2.62
C LYS A 129 -5.15 -9.09 3.04
N ALA A 130 -4.28 -8.35 2.36
CA ALA A 130 -2.91 -8.16 2.84
C ALA A 130 -2.93 -7.42 4.18
N VAL A 131 -2.27 -7.98 5.20
CA VAL A 131 -2.07 -7.37 6.53
C VAL A 131 -0.58 -7.18 6.85
N GLY A 132 0.28 -7.55 5.91
CA GLY A 132 1.74 -7.43 5.92
C GLY A 132 2.28 -8.05 4.62
N ILE A 133 3.55 -7.82 4.28
CA ILE A 133 4.11 -8.30 3.01
C ILE A 133 4.11 -9.82 2.91
N TYR A 134 4.21 -10.53 4.03
CA TYR A 134 4.18 -11.99 4.05
C TYR A 134 2.90 -12.58 4.64
N ARG A 135 1.88 -11.74 4.91
CA ARG A 135 0.68 -12.17 5.65
C ARG A 135 -0.60 -11.67 4.97
N ARG A 136 -1.53 -12.60 4.75
CA ARG A 136 -2.89 -12.31 4.29
C ARG A 136 -3.92 -12.85 5.27
N LYS A 137 -4.98 -12.09 5.53
CA LYS A 137 -6.17 -12.52 6.27
C LYS A 137 -7.21 -13.01 5.27
N ASN A 138 -7.70 -14.23 5.45
CA ASN A 138 -8.84 -14.74 4.71
C ASN A 138 -10.06 -14.79 5.65
N PRO A 139 -11.12 -14.00 5.40
CA PRO A 139 -12.30 -13.95 6.26
C PRO A 139 -13.14 -15.23 6.20
N GLU A 140 -13.01 -16.06 5.17
CA GLU A 140 -13.89 -17.21 4.89
C GLU A 140 -13.30 -18.56 5.31
N ILE A 141 -12.10 -18.61 5.92
CA ILE A 141 -11.53 -19.87 6.43
C ILE A 141 -12.17 -20.20 7.78
N GLU A 142 -13.45 -20.54 7.72
CA GLU A 142 -14.10 -21.40 8.69
C GLU A 142 -14.10 -22.84 8.12
N SER A 143 -13.12 -23.64 8.55
CA SER A 143 -13.29 -25.09 8.77
C SER A 143 -13.51 -26.04 7.58
N ARG A 144 -13.03 -25.76 6.35
CA ARG A 144 -13.12 -26.77 5.26
C ARG A 144 -11.79 -27.47 4.99
N ASN A 145 -11.71 -28.73 5.45
CA ASN A 145 -10.97 -29.87 4.89
C ASN A 145 -9.49 -29.69 4.46
N ASN A 146 -8.86 -30.81 4.13
CA ASN A 146 -7.47 -30.93 3.68
C ASN A 146 -7.13 -29.93 2.54
N ILE A 147 -6.09 -29.12 2.71
CA ILE A 147 -5.61 -28.13 1.72
C ILE A 147 -5.37 -28.74 0.33
N ILE A 148 -4.91 -29.99 0.26
CA ILE A 148 -4.66 -30.69 -1.01
C ILE A 148 -5.96 -30.87 -1.79
N ASP A 149 -7.05 -31.22 -1.10
CA ASP A 149 -8.37 -31.38 -1.74
C ASP A 149 -8.90 -30.02 -2.21
N ASN A 150 -8.67 -28.95 -1.43
CA ASN A 150 -9.04 -27.59 -1.82
C ASN A 150 -8.26 -27.13 -3.05
N ILE A 151 -6.96 -27.42 -3.16
CA ILE A 151 -6.16 -27.14 -4.35
C ILE A 151 -6.76 -27.88 -5.55
N LYS A 152 -6.92 -29.20 -5.44
CA LYS A 152 -7.49 -30.02 -6.51
C LYS A 152 -8.84 -29.49 -6.97
N TYR A 153 -9.73 -29.16 -6.03
CA TYR A 153 -11.06 -28.68 -6.32
C TYR A 153 -11.04 -27.28 -6.97
N SER A 154 -10.17 -26.39 -6.50
CA SER A 154 -10.02 -25.02 -7.04
C SER A 154 -9.44 -25.02 -8.45
N VAL A 155 -8.48 -25.89 -8.74
CA VAL A 155 -7.92 -26.06 -10.09
C VAL A 155 -8.91 -26.74 -11.04
N MET A 156 -9.68 -27.71 -10.53
CA MET A 156 -10.57 -28.53 -11.36
C MET A 156 -11.97 -27.94 -11.56
N ALA A 157 -12.39 -26.95 -10.77
CA ALA A 157 -13.73 -26.38 -10.82
C ALA A 157 -14.13 -25.94 -12.24
N PRO A 158 -15.33 -26.28 -12.73
CA PRO A 158 -15.85 -25.75 -13.98
C PRO A 158 -16.24 -24.27 -13.81
N GLU A 159 -15.99 -23.48 -14.84
CA GLU A 159 -16.24 -22.03 -14.84
C GLU A 159 -17.72 -21.67 -14.59
N GLY A 160 -17.95 -20.49 -14.01
CA GLY A 160 -19.27 -19.86 -14.01
C GLY A 160 -20.29 -20.40 -13.00
N ARG A 161 -19.90 -21.20 -11.99
CA ARG A 161 -20.89 -21.77 -11.05
C ARG A 161 -21.45 -20.80 -10.01
N MET A 162 -20.78 -19.70 -9.63
CA MET A 162 -21.21 -18.90 -8.46
C MET A 162 -20.90 -17.37 -8.51
N GLY A 163 -20.97 -16.72 -9.67
CA GLY A 163 -21.08 -15.25 -9.76
C GLY A 163 -19.79 -14.43 -9.57
N SER A 164 -18.71 -15.01 -9.08
CA SER A 164 -17.33 -14.54 -9.31
C SER A 164 -16.59 -15.57 -10.16
N SER A 165 -15.87 -15.12 -11.19
CA SER A 165 -15.43 -15.97 -12.29
C SER A 165 -14.01 -16.51 -12.17
N TYR A 166 -13.22 -16.04 -11.19
CA TYR A 166 -11.85 -16.50 -10.96
C TYR A 166 -11.68 -17.28 -9.67
N ASN A 167 -10.78 -18.26 -9.71
CA ASN A 167 -10.30 -18.94 -8.52
C ASN A 167 -9.20 -18.12 -7.83
N GLU A 168 -9.06 -18.29 -6.52
CA GLU A 168 -8.06 -17.57 -5.72
C GLU A 168 -7.20 -18.55 -4.92
N PHE A 169 -5.90 -18.47 -5.16
CA PHE A 169 -4.85 -19.11 -4.37
C PHE A 169 -4.06 -18.05 -3.64
N VAL A 170 -3.72 -18.30 -2.38
CA VAL A 170 -2.72 -17.49 -1.68
C VAL A 170 -1.37 -18.19 -1.80
N VAL A 171 -0.39 -17.53 -2.41
CA VAL A 171 0.95 -18.07 -2.65
C VAL A 171 1.97 -17.29 -1.82
N SER A 172 2.70 -17.98 -0.95
CA SER A 172 3.83 -17.42 -0.19
C SER A 172 5.16 -17.72 -0.90
N ASN A 173 6.14 -16.83 -0.69
CA ASN A 173 7.47 -16.89 -1.32
C ASN A 173 7.42 -17.11 -2.84
N PRO A 174 6.59 -16.33 -3.59
CA PRO A 174 6.50 -16.52 -5.03
C PRO A 174 7.85 -16.28 -5.71
N ARG A 175 8.09 -17.01 -6.80
CA ARG A 175 9.14 -16.71 -7.78
C ARG A 175 8.52 -16.62 -9.17
N PHE A 176 8.96 -15.64 -9.93
CA PHE A 176 8.34 -15.30 -11.20
C PHE A 176 9.16 -15.86 -12.37
N VAL A 177 8.48 -16.25 -13.44
CA VAL A 177 9.08 -16.81 -14.68
C VAL A 177 8.88 -15.89 -15.88
N GLY A 178 8.22 -14.75 -15.67
CA GLY A 178 7.98 -13.73 -16.67
C GLY A 178 6.72 -12.92 -16.39
N MET A 179 6.36 -12.08 -17.36
CA MET A 179 5.16 -11.27 -17.38
C MET A 179 4.19 -11.82 -18.43
N TYR A 180 2.89 -11.69 -18.20
CA TYR A 180 1.87 -12.10 -19.18
C TYR A 180 0.95 -10.97 -19.58
N LEU A 181 0.45 -11.05 -20.82
CA LEU A 181 -0.73 -10.37 -21.33
C LEU A 181 -1.76 -11.42 -21.77
N GLU A 182 -3.03 -11.14 -21.56
CA GLU A 182 -4.15 -11.97 -21.99
C GLU A 182 -4.96 -11.24 -23.06
N ASP A 183 -5.59 -12.01 -23.95
CA ASP A 183 -6.46 -11.47 -24.99
C ASP A 183 -7.65 -10.69 -24.38
N GLY A 184 -7.70 -9.37 -24.62
CA GLY A 184 -8.82 -8.50 -24.24
C GLY A 184 -8.46 -7.25 -23.41
N TRP A 185 -9.44 -6.35 -23.25
CA TRP A 185 -9.35 -5.10 -22.48
C TRP A 185 -9.33 -5.34 -20.98
N ASP A 186 -8.43 -4.79 -20.17
CA ASP A 186 -8.53 -4.91 -18.71
C ASP A 186 -9.93 -4.54 -18.16
N GLU A 187 -10.31 -5.01 -16.97
CA GLU A 187 -11.66 -4.73 -16.42
C GLU A 187 -11.98 -3.22 -16.30
N SER A 188 -10.94 -2.37 -16.30
CA SER A 188 -11.07 -0.91 -16.33
C SER A 188 -11.31 -0.32 -17.73
N GLY A 189 -11.30 -1.12 -18.80
CA GLY A 189 -11.40 -0.66 -20.17
C GLY A 189 -10.19 0.17 -20.63
N LEU A 190 -9.10 0.15 -19.87
CA LEU A 190 -7.89 0.90 -20.17
C LEU A 190 -6.94 -0.02 -20.92
N PRO A 191 -6.45 0.38 -22.11
CA PRO A 191 -5.36 -0.35 -22.71
C PRO A 191 -4.14 -0.18 -21.81
N LEU A 192 -3.57 -1.29 -21.33
CA LEU A 192 -2.19 -1.28 -20.89
C LEU A 192 -1.39 -0.63 -22.00
N ARG A 193 -0.61 0.41 -21.67
CA ARG A 193 0.34 0.95 -22.63
C ARG A 193 1.37 -0.13 -22.85
N THR A 194 1.26 -0.81 -23.97
CA THR A 194 2.12 -1.89 -24.41
C THR A 194 3.60 -1.55 -24.23
N GLU A 195 3.97 -0.28 -24.48
CA GLU A 195 5.30 0.27 -24.24
C GLU A 195 5.79 0.11 -22.79
N ASP A 196 4.98 0.49 -21.78
CA ASP A 196 5.35 0.41 -20.36
C ASP A 196 5.54 -1.06 -19.94
N PHE A 197 4.75 -1.97 -20.50
CA PHE A 197 4.87 -3.41 -20.24
C PHE A 197 6.20 -3.97 -20.76
N PHE A 198 6.51 -3.76 -22.04
CA PHE A 198 7.75 -4.28 -22.62
C PHE A 198 8.98 -3.60 -22.04
N LYS A 199 8.93 -2.29 -21.79
CA LYS A 199 10.01 -1.58 -21.11
C LYS A 199 10.27 -2.16 -19.72
N THR A 200 9.22 -2.41 -18.93
CA THR A 200 9.37 -3.03 -17.60
C THR A 200 9.97 -4.44 -17.72
N ALA A 201 9.52 -5.22 -18.70
CA ALA A 201 10.04 -6.57 -18.93
C ALA A 201 11.52 -6.56 -19.32
N GLU A 202 11.92 -5.68 -20.23
CA GLU A 202 13.31 -5.50 -20.67
C GLU A 202 14.20 -5.04 -19.50
N GLU A 203 13.80 -4.00 -18.76
CA GLU A 203 14.55 -3.48 -17.60
C GLU A 203 14.82 -4.55 -16.54
N LEU A 204 13.89 -5.50 -16.39
CA LEU A 204 13.96 -6.58 -15.40
C LEU A 204 14.43 -7.91 -16.00
N ASN A 205 14.75 -7.94 -17.30
CA ASN A 205 15.11 -9.15 -18.04
C ASN A 205 14.11 -10.30 -17.85
N LEU A 206 12.82 -9.98 -17.94
CA LEU A 206 11.71 -10.91 -17.78
C LEU A 206 11.19 -11.37 -19.14
N PRO A 207 11.01 -12.68 -19.36
CA PRO A 207 10.28 -13.19 -20.52
C PRO A 207 8.85 -12.65 -20.53
N THR A 208 8.31 -12.42 -21.72
CA THR A 208 6.94 -11.97 -21.93
C THR A 208 6.12 -13.03 -22.63
N TYR A 209 4.90 -13.24 -22.15
CA TYR A 209 3.98 -14.26 -22.65
C TYR A 209 2.64 -13.67 -23.04
N PHE A 210 2.01 -14.24 -24.06
CA PHE A 210 0.62 -13.97 -24.41
C PHE A 210 -0.24 -15.18 -24.08
N SER A 211 -1.36 -14.98 -23.39
CA SER A 211 -2.34 -16.01 -23.03
C SER A 211 -3.64 -15.82 -23.81
N ARG A 212 -4.16 -16.91 -24.37
CA ARG A 212 -5.48 -16.96 -25.00
C ARG A 212 -6.10 -18.33 -24.80
N ASP A 213 -7.30 -18.38 -24.24
CA ASP A 213 -8.01 -19.61 -23.88
C ASP A 213 -7.17 -20.57 -23.01
N GLY A 214 -6.34 -19.99 -22.13
CA GLY A 214 -5.39 -20.68 -21.25
C GLY A 214 -4.20 -21.34 -21.96
N GLU A 215 -3.98 -21.06 -23.24
CA GLU A 215 -2.78 -21.42 -24.01
C GLU A 215 -1.79 -20.25 -24.04
N PHE A 216 -0.49 -20.55 -23.95
CA PHE A 216 0.57 -19.54 -23.86
C PHE A 216 1.44 -19.48 -25.11
N PHE A 217 1.84 -18.27 -25.48
CA PHE A 217 2.67 -17.96 -26.64
C PHE A 217 3.82 -17.02 -26.22
N GLU A 218 4.94 -17.10 -26.93
CA GLU A 218 5.99 -16.08 -26.82
C GLU A 218 5.43 -14.73 -27.27
N LEU A 219 5.84 -13.67 -26.58
CA LEU A 219 5.39 -12.32 -26.86
C LEU A 219 6.61 -11.40 -26.94
N SER A 220 6.67 -10.55 -27.95
CA SER A 220 7.77 -9.59 -28.14
C SER A 220 7.29 -8.30 -28.78
N LEU A 221 8.07 -7.22 -28.64
CA LEU A 221 7.85 -5.95 -29.32
C LEU A 221 8.82 -5.85 -30.50
N ASN A 222 8.29 -5.60 -31.70
CA ASN A 222 9.13 -5.31 -32.85
C ASN A 222 9.61 -3.86 -32.75
N GLU A 223 10.91 -3.65 -32.51
CA GLU A 223 11.49 -2.32 -32.29
C GLU A 223 11.39 -1.38 -33.49
N GLU A 224 11.36 -1.92 -34.72
CA GLU A 224 11.29 -1.11 -35.94
C GLU A 224 9.88 -0.55 -36.19
N THR A 225 8.85 -1.35 -35.87
CA THR A 225 7.46 -1.03 -36.17
C THR A 225 6.68 -0.55 -34.94
N GLY A 226 7.15 -0.87 -33.74
CA GLY A 226 6.41 -0.71 -32.48
C GLY A 226 5.23 -1.67 -32.33
N GLU A 227 5.09 -2.67 -33.21
CA GLU A 227 4.00 -3.64 -33.17
C GLU A 227 4.33 -4.83 -32.27
N VAL A 228 3.27 -5.41 -31.67
CA VAL A 228 3.38 -6.60 -30.83
C VAL A 228 3.37 -7.85 -31.69
N GLU A 229 4.39 -8.68 -31.54
CA GLU A 229 4.51 -9.95 -32.24
C GLU A 229 4.19 -11.10 -31.29
N ILE A 230 3.22 -11.94 -31.69
CA ILE A 230 2.89 -13.19 -31.01
C ILE A 230 3.67 -14.32 -31.70
N GLY A 231 4.62 -14.90 -30.97
CA GLY A 231 5.49 -15.96 -31.45
C GLY A 231 4.89 -17.36 -31.31
N GLY A 232 5.79 -18.34 -31.15
CA GLY A 232 5.42 -19.75 -31.04
C GLY A 232 4.63 -20.07 -29.77
N LYS A 233 3.76 -21.09 -29.86
CA LYS A 233 3.10 -21.68 -28.68
C LYS A 233 4.16 -22.29 -27.76
N ILE A 234 4.05 -22.02 -26.46
CA ILE A 234 4.94 -22.54 -25.42
C ILE A 234 4.19 -23.61 -24.61
N ASP A 235 4.90 -24.69 -24.29
CA ASP A 235 4.38 -25.68 -23.34
C ASP A 235 4.36 -25.10 -21.92
N ARG A 236 3.24 -25.30 -21.21
CA ARG A 236 3.03 -24.78 -19.84
C ARG A 236 4.04 -25.35 -18.86
N ALA A 237 4.43 -26.62 -19.03
CA ALA A 237 5.49 -27.22 -18.21
C ALA A 237 6.83 -26.48 -18.37
N ALA A 238 7.16 -26.08 -19.61
CA ALA A 238 8.39 -25.35 -19.89
C ALA A 238 8.40 -23.91 -19.34
N ILE A 239 7.22 -23.29 -19.16
CA ILE A 239 7.11 -21.95 -18.55
C ILE A 239 7.52 -22.00 -17.07
N VAL A 240 7.00 -23.00 -16.34
CA VAL A 240 7.17 -23.11 -14.87
C VAL A 240 8.64 -23.38 -14.48
N GLU A 241 9.41 -24.01 -15.35
CA GLU A 241 10.83 -24.35 -15.11
C GLU A 241 11.78 -23.15 -15.24
N LYS A 242 11.38 -22.06 -15.93
CA LYS A 242 12.23 -20.91 -16.26
C LYS A 242 12.17 -19.79 -15.22
N VAL A 243 12.52 -20.08 -13.97
CA VAL A 243 12.51 -19.06 -12.92
C VAL A 243 13.54 -17.97 -13.18
N CYS A 244 13.10 -16.73 -13.16
CA CYS A 244 13.95 -15.57 -13.20
C CYS A 244 14.56 -15.38 -11.81
N GLU A 245 15.87 -15.57 -11.70
CA GLU A 245 16.59 -15.45 -10.43
C GLU A 245 17.11 -14.02 -10.27
N PHE A 246 16.67 -13.36 -9.21
CA PHE A 246 17.20 -12.07 -8.77
C PHE A 246 17.89 -12.28 -7.42
N ASN A 247 19.16 -11.86 -7.34
CA ASN A 247 19.91 -11.93 -6.10
C ASN A 247 19.41 -10.86 -5.10
N GLN A 248 19.89 -10.95 -3.85
CA GLN A 248 19.41 -10.07 -2.78
C GLN A 248 19.79 -8.59 -3.00
N GLU A 249 20.95 -8.31 -3.59
CA GLU A 249 21.41 -6.94 -3.88
C GLU A 249 20.58 -6.31 -4.99
N GLU A 250 20.29 -7.06 -6.06
CA GLU A 250 19.39 -6.62 -7.14
C GLU A 250 17.99 -6.29 -6.61
N LYS A 251 17.45 -7.15 -5.75
CA LYS A 251 16.13 -6.91 -5.11
C LYS A 251 16.14 -5.65 -4.25
N GLU A 252 17.17 -5.45 -3.43
CA GLU A 252 17.29 -4.26 -2.59
C GLU A 252 17.42 -2.98 -3.42
N GLN A 253 18.16 -3.03 -4.52
CA GLN A 253 18.30 -1.92 -5.44
C GLN A 253 16.98 -1.60 -6.15
N ILE A 254 16.29 -2.61 -6.69
CA ILE A 254 14.96 -2.45 -7.32
C ILE A 254 13.97 -1.84 -6.31
N PHE A 255 13.96 -2.32 -5.06
CA PHE A 255 13.09 -1.78 -4.02
C PHE A 255 13.41 -0.30 -3.75
N LYS A 256 14.69 0.04 -3.55
CA LYS A 256 15.13 1.40 -3.28
C LYS A 256 14.77 2.37 -4.42
N GLU A 257 15.09 2.02 -5.66
CA GLU A 257 14.74 2.83 -6.84
C GLU A 257 13.23 3.03 -6.96
N THR A 258 12.45 1.99 -6.63
CA THR A 258 10.99 2.07 -6.62
C THR A 258 10.49 3.09 -5.59
N LEU A 259 11.12 3.16 -4.41
CA LEU A 259 10.78 4.15 -3.38
C LEU A 259 11.26 5.56 -3.70
N GLU A 260 12.33 5.69 -4.49
CA GLU A 260 12.82 7.01 -4.94
C GLU A 260 11.86 7.67 -5.92
N LYS A 261 11.12 6.87 -6.71
CA LYS A 261 10.03 7.36 -7.57
C LYS A 261 8.78 7.81 -6.78
N GLY A 262 8.70 7.45 -5.49
CA GLY A 262 7.72 7.92 -4.51
C GLY A 262 7.34 6.84 -3.48
N MET A 263 6.42 7.14 -2.55
CA MET A 263 5.80 6.16 -1.64
C MET A 263 4.61 5.33 -2.21
N PRO A 264 4.77 4.06 -2.64
CA PRO A 264 3.65 3.28 -3.18
C PRO A 264 2.72 2.67 -2.12
N PHE A 265 3.12 2.70 -0.84
CA PHE A 265 2.40 2.08 0.27
C PHE A 265 1.43 3.05 0.93
N ASP A 266 0.31 2.50 1.40
CA ASP A 266 -0.61 3.20 2.29
C ASP A 266 -0.11 3.11 3.74
N LEU A 267 0.97 3.85 4.03
CA LEU A 267 1.64 3.78 5.33
C LEU A 267 0.75 4.19 6.50
N GLU A 268 -0.24 5.06 6.27
CA GLU A 268 -1.17 5.49 7.32
C GLU A 268 -2.09 4.36 7.79
N ARG A 269 -2.40 3.40 6.91
CA ARG A 269 -3.15 2.19 7.27
C ARG A 269 -2.27 1.14 7.93
N ILE A 270 -0.99 1.06 7.53
CA ILE A 270 -0.05 0.03 8.00
C ILE A 270 0.58 0.40 9.34
N LEU A 271 0.95 1.68 9.52
CA LEU A 271 1.77 2.16 10.61
C LEU A 271 1.04 3.24 11.43
N PRO A 272 0.72 2.98 12.71
CA PRO A 272 0.15 4.01 13.60
C PRO A 272 1.02 5.29 13.69
N GLU A 273 2.34 5.15 13.60
CA GLU A 273 3.26 6.30 13.64
C GLU A 273 3.15 7.18 12.38
N ALA A 274 2.81 6.61 11.22
CA ALA A 274 2.54 7.40 10.02
C ALA A 274 1.31 8.28 10.21
N GLN A 275 0.26 7.79 10.88
CA GLN A 275 -0.91 8.62 11.21
C GLN A 275 -0.54 9.82 12.08
N LEU A 276 0.36 9.63 13.06
CA LEU A 276 0.84 10.72 13.91
C LEU A 276 1.66 11.75 13.11
N VAL A 277 2.55 11.29 12.23
CA VAL A 277 3.32 12.18 11.35
C VAL A 277 2.40 12.92 10.36
N SER A 278 1.37 12.25 9.83
CA SER A 278 0.34 12.85 8.98
C SER A 278 -0.47 13.91 9.74
N ALA A 279 -0.80 13.67 11.01
CA ALA A 279 -1.44 14.67 11.87
C ALA A 279 -0.55 15.90 12.06
N ARG A 280 0.76 15.73 12.27
CA ARG A 280 1.73 16.84 12.30
C ARG A 280 1.74 17.62 10.98
N ALA A 281 1.82 16.93 9.83
CA ALA A 281 1.77 17.55 8.51
C ALA A 281 0.47 18.35 8.29
N THR A 282 -0.66 17.82 8.77
CA THR A 282 -1.96 18.50 8.75
C THR A 282 -1.95 19.76 9.63
N GLY A 283 -1.28 19.73 10.78
CA GLY A 283 -1.07 20.90 11.63
C GLY A 283 -0.28 22.01 10.93
N ILE A 284 0.82 21.64 10.27
CA ILE A 284 1.62 22.58 9.45
C ILE A 284 0.75 23.21 8.36
N ARG A 285 0.02 22.39 7.62
CA ARG A 285 -0.91 22.81 6.56
C ARG A 285 -1.95 23.80 7.10
N GLN A 286 -2.64 23.46 8.18
CA GLN A 286 -3.68 24.32 8.75
C GLN A 286 -3.11 25.67 9.18
N TYR A 287 -1.92 25.70 9.78
CA TYR A 287 -1.29 26.96 10.14
C TYR A 287 -1.06 27.83 8.91
N MET A 288 -0.54 27.26 7.82
CA MET A 288 -0.34 27.99 6.56
C MET A 288 -1.66 28.51 5.99
N GLU A 289 -2.75 27.75 6.07
CA GLU A 289 -4.07 28.17 5.57
C GLU A 289 -4.73 29.25 6.45
N LEU A 290 -4.53 29.22 7.77
CA LEU A 290 -5.10 30.22 8.69
C LEU A 290 -4.31 31.53 8.75
N ARG A 291 -2.99 31.47 8.55
CA ARG A 291 -2.10 32.63 8.71
C ARG A 291 -1.45 33.08 7.42
N GLY A 292 -1.62 32.35 6.31
CA GLY A 292 -0.91 32.59 5.06
C GLY A 292 -0.88 34.05 4.64
N ALA A 293 -2.04 34.69 4.48
CA ALA A 293 -2.11 36.09 4.07
C ALA A 293 -1.31 37.03 5.01
N ALA A 294 -1.32 36.78 6.32
CA ALA A 294 -0.56 37.57 7.31
C ALA A 294 0.95 37.26 7.34
N LEU A 295 1.38 36.23 6.62
CA LEU A 295 2.78 35.81 6.49
C LEU A 295 3.43 36.29 5.19
N ALA A 296 2.64 36.73 4.20
CA ALA A 296 3.17 37.34 2.98
C ALA A 296 4.09 38.53 3.32
N GLY A 297 5.22 38.62 2.61
CA GLY A 297 6.24 39.66 2.79
C GLY A 297 7.19 39.44 3.96
N LYS A 298 7.06 38.35 4.74
CA LYS A 298 8.01 38.02 5.82
C LYS A 298 9.18 37.20 5.25
N ASN A 299 10.40 37.71 5.43
CA ASN A 299 11.68 37.34 4.77
C ASN A 299 12.24 35.90 4.99
N ASN A 300 11.41 34.86 5.11
CA ASN A 300 11.87 33.52 5.50
C ASN A 300 11.78 32.46 4.38
N GLY A 301 11.39 32.83 3.16
CA GLY A 301 11.24 31.88 2.05
C GLY A 301 12.46 31.79 1.13
N ILE A 302 12.50 30.72 0.32
CA ILE A 302 13.55 30.49 -0.70
C ILE A 302 13.01 30.94 -2.06
N GLU A 303 13.74 31.81 -2.76
CA GLU A 303 13.37 32.21 -4.13
C GLU A 303 13.65 31.07 -5.11
N MET A 304 12.67 30.79 -5.98
CA MET A 304 12.73 29.72 -6.97
C MET A 304 12.08 30.16 -8.28
N THR A 305 12.62 29.72 -9.41
CA THR A 305 12.03 29.97 -10.74
C THR A 305 11.24 28.75 -11.20
N PHE A 306 10.06 28.96 -11.79
CA PHE A 306 9.15 27.89 -12.23
C PHE A 306 9.73 26.95 -13.32
N GLU A 307 10.88 27.29 -13.94
CA GLU A 307 11.59 26.42 -14.90
C GLU A 307 12.13 25.12 -14.29
N ASN A 308 12.34 25.09 -12.98
CA ASN A 308 12.83 23.90 -12.25
C ASN A 308 11.69 23.00 -11.73
N PHE A 309 10.44 23.26 -12.12
CA PHE A 309 9.31 22.39 -11.81
C PHE A 309 9.09 21.40 -12.95
N ASP A 310 9.06 20.10 -12.63
CA ASP A 310 8.69 19.04 -13.58
C ASP A 310 7.44 19.47 -14.38
N ALA A 311 7.64 19.74 -15.67
CA ALA A 311 6.77 20.51 -16.55
C ALA A 311 5.44 19.84 -16.98
N TYR A 312 4.89 18.93 -16.16
CA TYR A 312 3.54 18.38 -16.34
C TYR A 312 2.57 19.03 -15.35
N ILE A 313 2.49 20.35 -15.44
CA ILE A 313 1.44 21.13 -14.81
C ILE A 313 0.27 21.15 -15.81
N TYR A 314 -0.62 20.16 -15.72
CA TYR A 314 -2.00 20.47 -16.07
C TYR A 314 -2.45 21.63 -15.16
N PRO A 315 -3.18 22.64 -15.68
CA PRO A 315 -3.66 23.78 -14.92
C PRO A 315 -4.78 23.39 -13.94
N GLU A 316 -4.53 22.41 -13.08
CA GLU A 316 -5.39 22.09 -11.95
C GLU A 316 -5.02 23.03 -10.81
N SER A 317 -5.54 24.26 -10.97
CA SER A 317 -5.71 25.33 -9.99
C SER A 317 -4.65 25.44 -8.88
N ILE A 318 -3.70 26.35 -9.05
CA ILE A 318 -3.12 27.04 -7.90
C ILE A 318 -4.23 27.89 -7.29
N ARG A 319 -4.90 27.42 -6.23
CA ARG A 319 -5.94 28.20 -5.57
C ARG A 319 -5.26 29.30 -4.76
N ALA A 320 -5.61 30.55 -5.05
CA ALA A 320 -5.29 31.67 -4.19
C ALA A 320 -6.26 31.66 -3.01
N ASP A 321 -5.69 31.56 -1.82
CA ASP A 321 -6.42 31.62 -0.56
C ASP A 321 -6.84 33.08 -0.36
N GLU A 322 -7.92 33.53 -1.03
CA GLU A 322 -8.85 34.59 -0.58
C GLU A 322 -9.86 35.08 -1.63
N CYS A 323 -9.79 34.74 -2.93
CA CYS A 323 -10.70 35.34 -3.93
C CYS A 323 -10.99 34.48 -5.19
N GLY A 324 -11.02 33.15 -5.09
CA GLY A 324 -11.61 32.31 -6.15
C GLY A 324 -10.93 32.35 -7.53
N ASN A 325 -9.77 32.97 -7.66
CA ASN A 325 -9.03 33.03 -8.93
C ASN A 325 -7.82 32.11 -8.83
N SER A 326 -7.87 30.99 -9.56
CA SER A 326 -6.68 30.23 -9.85
C SER A 326 -5.74 31.08 -10.70
N ARG A 327 -4.47 31.22 -10.31
CA ARG A 327 -3.44 31.80 -11.18
C ARG A 327 -2.64 30.65 -11.80
N GLU A 328 -2.56 30.61 -13.11
CA GLU A 328 -1.52 29.84 -13.76
C GLU A 328 -0.19 30.56 -13.48
N CYS A 329 0.71 29.94 -12.71
CA CYS A 329 2.10 30.37 -12.69
C CYS A 329 2.73 29.93 -14.00
N PHE A 330 3.35 30.87 -14.71
CA PHE A 330 3.97 30.58 -16.00
C PHE A 330 5.43 30.13 -15.79
N VAL A 331 5.91 29.32 -16.73
CA VAL A 331 7.34 29.02 -16.83
C VAL A 331 8.10 30.34 -16.90
N GLY A 332 9.08 30.51 -16.01
CA GLY A 332 9.84 31.75 -15.86
C GLY A 332 9.39 32.67 -14.71
N ASP A 333 8.22 32.44 -14.10
CA ASP A 333 7.83 33.18 -12.89
C ASP A 333 8.78 32.87 -11.74
N THR A 334 9.31 33.91 -11.09
CA THR A 334 10.02 33.80 -9.82
C THR A 334 9.00 33.83 -8.70
N VAL A 335 8.92 32.73 -7.96
CA VAL A 335 8.08 32.61 -6.76
C VAL A 335 8.95 32.35 -5.55
N ARG A 336 8.45 32.64 -4.36
CA ARG A 336 9.14 32.33 -3.12
C ARG A 336 8.48 31.14 -2.44
N LEU A 337 9.17 30.01 -2.33
CA LEU A 337 8.69 28.88 -1.55
C LEU A 337 8.74 29.23 -0.06
N LEU A 338 7.57 29.30 0.56
CA LEU A 338 7.41 29.58 1.98
C LEU A 338 7.47 28.30 2.82
N LYS A 339 6.78 27.25 2.35
CA LYS A 339 6.71 25.99 3.09
C LYS A 339 6.44 24.82 2.15
N GLU A 340 7.18 23.74 2.34
CA GLU A 340 6.85 22.43 1.80
C GLU A 340 6.38 21.52 2.95
N VAL A 341 5.30 20.79 2.71
CA VAL A 341 4.68 19.86 3.65
C VAL A 341 4.60 18.50 2.96
N ILE A 342 5.29 17.51 3.52
CA ILE A 342 5.33 16.16 2.97
C ILE A 342 4.57 15.23 3.92
N PHE A 343 3.61 14.51 3.37
CA PHE A 343 2.82 13.51 4.10
C PHE A 343 3.46 12.12 3.95
N PRO A 344 3.22 11.20 4.90
CA PRO A 344 3.74 9.84 4.82
C PRO A 344 3.33 9.05 3.58
N ASN A 345 2.17 9.37 2.97
CA ASN A 345 1.70 8.79 1.73
C ASN A 345 2.34 9.41 0.47
N GLY A 346 3.36 10.26 0.60
CA GLY A 346 4.01 10.93 -0.52
C GLY A 346 3.24 12.14 -1.07
N LYS A 347 2.09 12.52 -0.51
CA LYS A 347 1.45 13.80 -0.85
C LYS A 347 2.37 14.95 -0.43
N ILE A 348 2.62 15.87 -1.35
CA ILE A 348 3.42 17.07 -1.14
C ILE A 348 2.51 18.28 -1.32
N ILE A 349 2.50 19.19 -0.34
CA ILE A 349 1.85 20.49 -0.45
C ILE A 349 2.92 21.57 -0.36
N ARG A 350 2.94 22.47 -1.32
CA ARG A 350 3.85 23.62 -1.34
C ARG A 350 3.05 24.91 -1.25
N TYR A 351 3.50 25.80 -0.39
CA TYR A 351 3.00 27.15 -0.24
C TYR A 351 4.04 28.13 -0.78
N PHE A 352 3.60 28.97 -1.70
CA PHE A 352 4.44 29.97 -2.34
C PHE A 352 3.91 31.37 -2.09
N GLU A 353 4.80 32.35 -2.11
CA GLU A 353 4.46 33.75 -2.22
C GLU A 353 4.80 34.26 -3.63
N ASN A 354 3.87 34.99 -4.24
CA ASN A 354 4.11 35.76 -5.45
C ASN A 354 3.29 37.07 -5.39
N ASP A 355 3.93 38.21 -5.64
CA ASP A 355 3.30 39.54 -5.56
C ASP A 355 2.53 39.80 -4.25
N GLY A 356 3.09 39.37 -3.11
CA GLY A 356 2.47 39.53 -1.79
C GLY A 356 1.22 38.67 -1.56
N LYS A 357 0.94 37.71 -2.45
CA LYS A 357 -0.15 36.72 -2.30
C LYS A 357 0.42 35.33 -2.07
N ILE A 358 -0.30 34.53 -1.30
CA ILE A 358 0.04 33.12 -1.10
C ILE A 358 -0.73 32.21 -2.04
N TYR A 359 -0.03 31.21 -2.52
CA TYR A 359 -0.47 30.22 -3.47
C TYR A 359 -0.16 28.83 -2.93
N LYS A 360 -1.05 27.89 -3.19
CA LYS A 360 -0.90 26.51 -2.78
C LYS A 360 -0.83 25.59 -4.00
N GLN A 361 0.13 24.68 -3.99
CA GLN A 361 0.25 23.58 -4.93
C GLN A 361 0.11 22.27 -4.16
N GLU A 362 -0.82 21.42 -4.56
CA GLU A 362 -0.91 20.04 -4.08
C GLU A 362 -0.39 19.10 -5.18
N ARG A 363 0.62 18.31 -4.86
CA ARG A 363 1.12 17.22 -5.69
C ARG A 363 0.85 15.92 -4.94
N GLU A 364 -0.07 15.12 -5.46
CA GLU A 364 -0.20 13.72 -5.09
C GLU A 364 0.56 12.93 -6.16
N ASP A 365 1.77 12.46 -5.82
CA ASP A 365 2.68 11.77 -6.76
C ASP A 365 2.00 10.62 -7.53
N TYR A 366 0.90 10.10 -6.98
CA TYR A 366 0.20 8.93 -7.47
C TYR A 366 -0.99 9.26 -8.38
N LYS A 367 -1.81 10.27 -8.09
CA LYS A 367 -3.08 10.43 -8.82
C LYS A 367 -2.95 10.87 -10.28
N LYS A 368 -1.77 11.34 -10.72
CA LYS A 368 -1.65 12.13 -11.96
C LYS A 368 -1.42 11.38 -13.27
N LYS A 369 -1.50 10.05 -13.35
CA LYS A 369 -1.38 9.36 -14.65
C LYS A 369 -2.66 8.72 -15.22
N HIS A 370 -3.71 8.52 -14.42
CA HIS A 370 -4.89 7.76 -14.87
C HIS A 370 -6.25 8.42 -14.59
N ALA A 371 -6.29 9.66 -14.09
CA ALA A 371 -7.53 10.43 -14.03
C ALA A 371 -7.89 11.06 -15.40
N ILE A 372 -7.86 10.26 -16.47
CA ILE A 372 -8.66 10.56 -17.66
C ILE A 372 -9.97 9.82 -17.39
N TYR A 373 -11.10 10.52 -17.32
CA TYR A 373 -12.44 10.02 -16.94
C TYR A 373 -12.76 9.98 -15.44
N ASN A 374 -12.82 11.17 -14.82
CA ASN A 374 -14.00 11.60 -14.05
C ASN A 374 -13.81 13.07 -13.66
N GLU A 375 -13.82 13.95 -14.67
CA GLU A 375 -14.09 15.37 -14.47
C GLU A 375 -15.58 15.54 -14.12
N SER A 376 -15.94 15.12 -12.91
CA SER A 376 -17.03 15.76 -12.21
C SER A 376 -16.52 17.15 -11.86
N PHE A 377 -16.75 18.12 -12.75
CA PHE A 377 -16.72 19.53 -12.40
C PHE A 377 -17.74 19.74 -11.27
N MET A 378 -17.31 19.56 -10.02
CA MET A 378 -18.02 20.16 -8.90
C MET A 378 -17.77 21.66 -9.03
N LEU A 379 -18.78 22.34 -9.59
CA LEU A 379 -19.01 23.75 -9.41
C LEU A 379 -19.22 23.96 -7.90
N VAL A 380 -18.12 24.20 -7.19
CA VAL A 380 -18.16 24.56 -5.77
C VAL A 380 -18.74 25.97 -5.72
N SER A 381 -20.03 26.09 -5.44
CA SER A 381 -20.64 27.36 -5.10
C SER A 381 -19.93 27.95 -3.89
N ALA A 382 -19.83 29.28 -3.85
CA ALA A 382 -19.05 30.07 -2.90
C ALA A 382 -19.44 29.94 -1.41
N ASP A 383 -20.29 28.98 -1.05
CA ASP A 383 -20.79 28.76 0.31
C ASP A 383 -20.18 27.55 1.04
N GLU A 384 -19.36 26.71 0.38
CA GLU A 384 -18.62 25.65 1.07
C GLU A 384 -17.18 26.06 1.37
N LYS A 385 -16.99 26.64 2.57
CA LYS A 385 -15.67 26.81 3.20
C LYS A 385 -15.05 25.42 3.35
N TYR A 386 -14.09 25.08 2.49
CA TYR A 386 -13.28 23.88 2.63
C TYR A 386 -12.47 23.95 3.92
N THR A 387 -12.91 23.24 4.96
CA THR A 387 -11.98 22.76 5.99
C THR A 387 -11.45 21.43 5.58
N ASP A 388 -10.12 21.33 5.58
CA ASP A 388 -9.49 20.04 5.57
C ASP A 388 -9.76 19.33 6.89
N SER A 389 -10.73 18.41 6.85
CA SER A 389 -10.98 17.49 7.94
C SER A 389 -9.70 16.69 8.21
N ILE A 390 -9.24 16.62 9.45
CA ILE A 390 -8.20 15.66 9.86
C ILE A 390 -8.69 14.26 9.45
N ARG A 391 -8.09 13.69 8.39
CA ARG A 391 -8.47 12.36 7.90
C ARG A 391 -7.84 11.32 8.80
N PHE A 392 -8.66 10.71 9.64
CA PHE A 392 -8.38 9.40 10.20
C PHE A 392 -9.08 8.39 9.29
N SER A 393 -8.30 7.65 8.49
CA SER A 393 -8.84 6.58 7.66
C SER A 393 -9.33 5.42 8.55
N ASP A 394 -10.57 5.00 8.29
CA ASP A 394 -11.18 3.69 8.58
C ASP A 394 -11.35 3.20 10.02
N TRP A 395 -11.30 4.08 11.02
CA TRP A 395 -11.81 3.73 12.36
C TRP A 395 -13.09 4.51 12.59
N GLU A 396 -14.08 3.91 13.26
CA GLU A 396 -15.41 4.45 13.60
C GLU A 396 -15.36 5.79 14.39
N GLY A 397 -14.80 6.82 13.76
CA GLY A 397 -14.62 8.21 14.16
C GLY A 397 -15.39 9.17 13.25
N TYR A 398 -16.41 8.64 12.56
CA TYR A 398 -17.37 9.37 11.73
C TYR A 398 -17.99 10.58 12.49
N ASN A 399 -18.01 10.53 13.83
CA ASN A 399 -18.59 11.57 14.66
C ASN A 399 -17.66 12.75 15.02
N LEU A 400 -16.33 12.59 15.03
CA LEU A 400 -15.42 13.72 15.33
C LEU A 400 -14.95 14.43 14.07
N LYS A 401 -14.83 13.70 12.94
CA LYS A 401 -14.61 14.25 11.59
C LYS A 401 -15.63 15.34 11.24
N TYR A 402 -16.91 15.07 11.51
CA TYR A 402 -18.02 16.01 11.29
C TYR A 402 -17.98 17.17 12.31
N LYS A 403 -17.66 16.90 13.57
CA LYS A 403 -17.66 17.93 14.64
C LYS A 403 -16.48 18.89 14.54
N LEU A 404 -15.27 18.41 14.25
CA LEU A 404 -14.11 19.27 14.00
C LEU A 404 -14.28 20.00 12.66
N GLY A 405 -14.64 19.33 11.56
CA GLY A 405 -14.81 20.00 10.26
C GLY A 405 -15.83 21.15 10.27
N ILE A 406 -16.96 20.99 10.96
CA ILE A 406 -18.02 22.02 11.06
C ILE A 406 -17.63 23.17 12.01
N ILE A 407 -16.94 22.88 13.11
CA ILE A 407 -16.54 23.93 14.05
C ILE A 407 -15.36 24.73 13.48
N LEU A 408 -14.39 24.04 12.87
CA LEU A 408 -13.18 24.65 12.32
C LEU A 408 -13.45 25.49 11.06
N SER A 409 -14.54 25.25 10.33
CA SER A 409 -14.93 26.02 9.14
C SER A 409 -15.49 27.39 9.47
N ASN A 410 -15.77 27.63 10.75
CA ASN A 410 -16.39 28.86 11.23
C ASN A 410 -15.51 29.66 12.21
N SER A 411 -14.25 29.28 12.42
CA SER A 411 -13.31 30.07 13.23
C SER A 411 -12.50 31.03 12.34
N PRO A 412 -12.84 32.33 12.29
CA PRO A 412 -12.14 33.29 11.43
C PRO A 412 -10.72 33.60 11.91
N THR A 413 -10.37 33.29 13.17
CA THR A 413 -9.03 33.58 13.70
C THR A 413 -8.34 32.36 14.32
N PRO A 414 -7.00 32.31 14.34
CA PRO A 414 -6.24 31.24 15.02
C PRO A 414 -6.50 31.13 16.52
N ASP A 415 -6.93 32.21 17.17
CA ASP A 415 -7.26 32.20 18.58
C ASP A 415 -8.55 31.44 18.87
N GLU A 416 -9.60 31.70 18.08
CA GLU A 416 -10.84 30.94 18.15
C GLU A 416 -10.59 29.48 17.81
N TYR A 417 -9.75 29.23 16.79
CA TYR A 417 -9.34 27.89 16.40
C TYR A 417 -8.67 27.11 17.57
N MET A 418 -7.73 27.74 18.28
CA MET A 418 -7.07 27.14 19.44
C MET A 418 -8.04 26.94 20.62
N GLY A 419 -8.97 27.87 20.84
CA GLY A 419 -10.02 27.73 21.84
C GLY A 419 -10.90 26.49 21.59
N VAL A 420 -11.30 26.27 20.33
CA VAL A 420 -12.04 25.07 19.91
C VAL A 420 -11.26 23.80 20.20
N ILE A 421 -9.96 23.75 19.85
CA ILE A 421 -9.12 22.58 20.12
C ILE A 421 -9.05 22.28 21.63
N SER A 422 -8.90 23.30 22.48
CA SER A 422 -8.89 23.10 23.94
C SER A 422 -10.17 22.44 24.44
N ILE A 423 -11.34 22.88 23.96
CA ILE A 423 -12.65 22.29 24.33
C ILE A 423 -12.73 20.83 23.89
N VAL A 424 -12.22 20.51 22.70
CA VAL A 424 -12.20 19.13 22.18
C VAL A 424 -11.30 18.23 23.01
N ILE A 425 -10.11 18.71 23.40
CA ILE A 425 -9.20 17.97 24.29
C ILE A 425 -9.91 17.65 25.62
N GLU A 426 -10.48 18.67 26.28
CA GLU A 426 -11.17 18.51 27.57
C GLU A 426 -12.32 17.50 27.49
N LYS A 427 -13.07 17.52 26.37
CA LYS A 427 -14.14 16.57 26.12
C LYS A 427 -13.61 15.13 25.99
N ILE A 428 -12.56 14.91 25.20
CA ILE A 428 -11.99 13.58 24.99
C ILE A 428 -11.38 13.04 26.29
N GLU A 429 -10.66 13.88 27.05
CA GLU A 429 -10.12 13.51 28.36
C GLU A 429 -11.23 13.09 29.33
N LYS A 430 -12.35 13.81 29.34
CA LYS A 430 -13.54 13.43 30.11
C LYS A 430 -14.09 12.07 29.68
N GLU A 431 -14.25 11.84 28.38
CA GLU A 431 -14.75 10.54 27.85
C GLU A 431 -13.81 9.38 28.23
N ILE A 432 -12.49 9.56 28.17
CA ILE A 432 -11.51 8.55 28.61
C ILE A 432 -11.66 8.28 30.11
N LYS A 433 -11.74 9.33 30.94
CA LYS A 433 -11.85 9.21 32.40
C LYS A 433 -13.15 8.52 32.81
N GLU A 434 -14.24 8.79 32.10
CA GLU A 434 -15.56 8.19 32.33
C GLU A 434 -15.71 6.82 31.67
N ASN A 435 -14.68 6.33 30.95
CA ASN A 435 -14.69 5.08 30.19
C ASN A 435 -15.85 5.01 29.17
N ILE A 436 -16.15 6.15 28.56
CA ILE A 436 -17.19 6.33 27.54
C ILE A 436 -16.52 6.31 26.16
N ASN A 437 -17.19 5.71 25.16
CA ASN A 437 -16.78 5.73 23.75
C ASN A 437 -15.33 5.28 23.48
N PHE A 438 -15.04 3.98 23.62
CA PHE A 438 -13.78 3.37 23.17
C PHE A 438 -12.51 4.11 23.66
N PRO A 439 -12.16 4.02 24.95
CA PRO A 439 -11.08 4.82 25.57
C PRO A 439 -9.72 4.70 24.84
N LYS A 440 -9.42 3.52 24.27
CA LYS A 440 -8.20 3.31 23.47
C LYS A 440 -8.16 4.15 22.19
N ASN A 441 -9.31 4.33 21.53
CA ASN A 441 -9.41 5.14 20.31
C ASN A 441 -9.27 6.63 20.67
N ASN A 442 -9.91 7.04 21.75
CA ASN A 442 -9.78 8.40 22.28
C ASN A 442 -8.34 8.72 22.70
N GLN A 443 -7.60 7.77 23.25
CA GLN A 443 -6.18 7.98 23.56
C GLN A 443 -5.33 8.17 22.30
N LYS A 444 -5.52 7.35 21.25
CA LYS A 444 -4.85 7.55 19.95
C LYS A 444 -5.18 8.92 19.33
N LEU A 445 -6.42 9.36 19.50
CA LEU A 445 -6.87 10.66 19.01
C LEU A 445 -6.20 11.83 19.74
N LEU A 446 -6.07 11.76 21.07
CA LEU A 446 -5.29 12.75 21.83
C LEU A 446 -3.82 12.78 21.39
N GLU A 447 -3.23 11.62 21.08
CA GLU A 447 -1.87 11.56 20.53
C GLU A 447 -1.77 12.25 19.16
N ALA A 448 -2.73 12.02 18.28
CA ALA A 448 -2.77 12.70 16.98
C ALA A 448 -2.98 14.22 17.12
N ILE A 449 -3.88 14.65 18.00
CA ILE A 449 -4.08 16.09 18.32
C ILE A 449 -2.79 16.71 18.84
N ASN A 450 -2.03 15.99 19.66
CA ASN A 450 -0.74 16.45 20.15
C ASN A 450 0.27 16.68 19.01
N PHE A 451 0.42 15.71 18.08
CA PHE A 451 1.29 15.86 16.90
C PHE A 451 0.84 17.00 16.00
N TYR A 452 -0.47 17.12 15.80
CA TYR A 452 -1.08 18.20 15.05
C TYR A 452 -0.73 19.59 15.63
N LEU A 453 -0.87 19.76 16.95
CA LEU A 453 -0.52 21.00 17.64
C LEU A 453 0.98 21.31 17.59
N TYR A 454 1.86 20.30 17.64
CA TYR A 454 3.28 20.50 17.41
C TYR A 454 3.57 21.00 15.98
N GLY A 455 2.89 20.45 14.97
CA GLY A 455 2.99 20.93 13.59
C GLY A 455 2.64 22.42 13.45
N ILE A 456 1.59 22.87 14.14
CA ILE A 456 1.25 24.30 14.22
C ILE A 456 2.35 25.08 14.95
N ALA A 457 2.76 24.64 16.14
CA ALA A 457 3.72 25.34 16.98
C ALA A 457 5.07 25.55 16.29
N GLU A 458 5.59 24.52 15.63
CA GLU A 458 6.85 24.57 14.89
C GLU A 458 6.78 25.55 13.73
N THR A 459 5.69 25.50 12.96
CA THR A 459 5.51 26.39 11.80
C THR A 459 5.31 27.83 12.25
N ALA A 460 4.49 28.06 13.28
CA ALA A 460 4.32 29.38 13.89
C ALA A 460 5.66 29.97 14.37
N GLY A 461 6.49 29.16 15.04
CA GLY A 461 7.83 29.56 15.44
C GLY A 461 8.75 29.94 14.28
N GLN A 462 8.72 29.18 13.18
CA GLN A 462 9.49 29.47 11.96
C GLN A 462 9.11 30.82 11.32
N PHE A 463 7.87 31.25 11.48
CA PHE A 463 7.35 32.52 10.96
C PHE A 463 7.30 33.65 12.00
N GLY A 464 7.82 33.42 13.21
CA GLY A 464 7.84 34.42 14.29
C GLY A 464 6.48 34.72 14.93
N ASP A 465 5.47 33.88 14.71
CA ASP A 465 4.17 33.96 15.39
C ASP A 465 4.27 33.36 16.80
N THR A 466 4.87 34.12 17.70
CA THR A 466 5.15 33.69 19.09
C THR A 466 3.87 33.41 19.88
N GLU A 467 2.77 34.08 19.55
CA GLU A 467 1.50 33.91 20.25
C GLU A 467 0.86 32.55 19.91
N THR A 468 0.69 32.25 18.62
CA THR A 468 0.15 30.96 18.18
C THR A 468 1.06 29.82 18.63
N GLN A 469 2.38 29.99 18.51
CA GLN A 469 3.36 29.01 18.99
C GLN A 469 3.18 28.71 20.48
N LYS A 470 3.11 29.75 21.32
CA LYS A 470 2.95 29.59 22.78
C LYS A 470 1.64 28.88 23.12
N LYS A 471 0.52 29.29 22.53
CA LYS A 471 -0.80 28.68 22.77
C LYS A 471 -0.81 27.20 22.39
N SER A 472 -0.27 26.85 21.22
CA SER A 472 -0.16 25.45 20.79
C SER A 472 0.71 24.62 21.75
N LEU A 473 1.86 25.15 22.18
CA LEU A 473 2.74 24.47 23.14
C LEU A 473 2.14 24.33 24.54
N GLU A 474 1.30 25.28 24.97
CA GLU A 474 0.56 25.15 26.23
C GLU A 474 -0.47 24.02 26.17
N LEU A 475 -1.15 23.85 25.03
CA LEU A 475 -2.07 22.73 24.81
C LEU A 475 -1.33 21.38 24.72
N THR A 476 -0.20 21.28 24.03
CA THR A 476 0.57 20.02 23.97
C THR A 476 1.12 19.60 25.34
N LYS A 477 1.53 20.56 26.18
CA LYS A 477 1.97 20.28 27.56
C LYS A 477 0.89 19.60 28.41
N LYS A 478 -0.39 19.93 28.19
CA LYS A 478 -1.51 19.25 28.87
C LYS A 478 -1.56 17.75 28.52
N LEU A 479 -1.20 17.41 27.28
CA LEU A 479 -1.24 16.04 26.75
C LEU A 479 -0.02 15.17 27.12
N LYS A 480 1.01 15.74 27.76
CA LYS A 480 2.18 15.03 28.35
C LYS A 480 2.90 14.03 27.41
N ASN A 481 3.01 14.35 26.13
CA ASN A 481 3.55 13.46 25.09
C ASN A 481 4.75 14.06 24.31
N GLU A 482 5.49 14.99 24.90
CA GLU A 482 6.62 15.67 24.22
C GLU A 482 7.76 14.72 23.85
N GLU A 483 8.16 13.84 24.77
CA GLU A 483 9.26 12.90 24.54
C GLU A 483 8.93 11.94 23.38
N LYS A 484 7.73 11.36 23.40
CA LYS A 484 7.22 10.50 22.32
C LYS A 484 7.14 11.24 20.98
N TYR A 485 6.72 12.51 20.98
CA TYR A 485 6.72 13.32 19.77
C TYR A 485 8.12 13.48 19.18
N ARG A 486 9.10 13.89 20.00
CA ARG A 486 10.48 14.08 19.58
C ARG A 486 11.12 12.78 19.10
N GLU A 487 10.88 11.67 19.80
CA GLU A 487 11.38 10.34 19.42
C GLU A 487 10.88 9.93 18.03
N ILE A 488 9.56 9.97 17.81
CA ILE A 488 8.96 9.56 16.54
C ILE A 488 9.43 10.47 15.41
N VAL A 489 9.42 11.80 15.59
CA VAL A 489 9.86 12.75 14.56
C VAL A 489 11.31 12.50 14.16
N ASN A 490 12.21 12.33 15.13
CA ASN A 490 13.63 12.10 14.84
C ASN A 490 13.90 10.76 14.14
N ARG A 491 13.15 9.72 14.51
CA ARG A 491 13.31 8.38 13.92
C ARG A 491 12.63 8.27 12.55
N ARG A 492 11.44 8.85 12.39
CA ARG A 492 10.56 8.66 11.23
C ARG A 492 10.63 9.76 10.20
N LEU A 493 11.27 10.90 10.45
CA LEU A 493 11.45 11.92 9.42
C LEU A 493 12.92 12.04 9.01
N ASP A 494 13.16 12.25 7.71
CA ASP A 494 14.45 12.74 7.21
C ASP A 494 14.59 14.25 7.42
N ASP A 495 15.75 14.78 7.05
CA ASP A 495 16.09 16.21 7.10
C ASP A 495 15.15 17.06 6.21
N LYS A 496 14.51 16.45 5.21
CA LYS A 496 13.50 17.07 4.35
C LYS A 496 12.08 16.88 4.85
N GLY A 497 11.86 16.12 5.93
CA GLY A 497 10.54 15.82 6.46
C GLY A 497 9.81 14.67 5.74
N ARG A 498 10.51 13.87 4.92
CA ARG A 498 9.97 12.65 4.30
C ARG A 498 9.89 11.52 5.32
N PHE A 499 8.83 10.73 5.24
CA PHE A 499 8.64 9.60 6.14
C PHE A 499 9.63 8.46 5.84
N LYS A 500 10.39 8.07 6.86
CA LYS A 500 11.32 6.93 6.85
C LYS A 500 10.60 5.67 7.29
N PHE A 501 10.61 4.67 6.43
CA PHE A 501 10.19 3.32 6.76
C PHE A 501 11.20 2.32 6.24
N THR A 502 11.12 1.11 6.76
CA THR A 502 11.98 -0.03 6.45
C THR A 502 11.13 -1.18 5.93
N LYS A 503 11.75 -2.16 5.27
CA LYS A 503 11.05 -3.40 4.87
C LYS A 503 10.36 -4.07 6.08
N LYS A 504 10.99 -4.04 7.26
CA LYS A 504 10.45 -4.56 8.52
C LYS A 504 9.15 -3.89 8.95
N ASP A 505 8.94 -2.62 8.59
CA ASP A 505 7.69 -1.92 8.88
C ASP A 505 6.51 -2.48 8.06
N LEU A 506 6.79 -3.22 6.98
CA LEU A 506 5.78 -3.84 6.14
C LEU A 506 5.48 -5.31 6.52
N GLU A 507 6.29 -5.95 7.38
CA GLU A 507 6.18 -7.38 7.77
C GLU A 507 5.07 -7.64 8.79
#